data_AF-A0A928CK30-F1
#
_entry.id   AF-A0A928CK30-F1
#
_cell.length_a   1.000
_cell.length_b   1.000
_cell.length_c   1.000
_cell.angle_alpha   90.00
_cell.angle_beta   90.00
_cell.angle_gamma   90.00
#
_symmetry.space_group_name_H-M   'P 1'
#
loop_
_entity.id
_entity.type
_entity.pdbx_description
1 polymer ?
#
loop_
_entity_poly.entity_id
_entity_poly.type
_entity_poly.pdbx_seq_one_letter_code
_entity_poly.pdbx_strand_id
1 'polypeptide(L)'
;MKSTEIKKLIWGLLLPLLFFAVITYVGNVLIIGEKIGKITCSLVEILVDILLIFGPLAIVIWKVKKDVLKYKFVCFDKLKDDRVSAEQLDDLLRDTAKNYSKENMPASLNLALMTNVKKDKIIHLGKYIEDCEKKSSAVGRELALLAALSVVVSPKKMTDTLGMLFWNFRIISKVLEIYGVRPSLSALVKLYCNVLFSSLLVGSIEEVMENFDTPVTGRIPFLSPITQAVATIYACSKTVKLTQYYLNHGVNADKTIPLKEARTYAFNNLKEVWHDKTFQETMEMAFNCGMDFLKDKFYSFWKDLFSGKNKDFDKNERKILSAS
;
A
#
# COMPACT_ATOMS: atom_id res chain seq x y z
N MET A 1 -8.41 -24.83 8.18
CA MET A 1 -7.81 -24.10 7.03
C MET A 1 -6.99 -25.11 6.22
N LYS A 2 -7.23 -25.29 4.91
CA LYS A 2 -6.45 -26.27 4.13
C LYS A 2 -5.05 -25.70 3.84
N SER A 3 -4.02 -26.40 4.31
CA SER A 3 -2.58 -26.08 4.16
C SER A 3 -2.19 -25.66 2.72
N THR A 4 -2.89 -26.19 1.72
CA THR A 4 -2.67 -25.94 0.30
C THR A 4 -2.96 -24.52 -0.17
N GLU A 5 -3.96 -23.83 0.40
CA GLU A 5 -4.32 -22.44 0.01
C GLU A 5 -3.28 -21.42 0.50
N ILE A 6 -2.75 -21.65 1.70
CA ILE A 6 -1.69 -20.83 2.30
C ILE A 6 -0.39 -20.98 1.48
N LYS A 7 -0.06 -22.22 1.10
CA LYS A 7 1.10 -22.50 0.24
C LYS A 7 0.99 -21.75 -1.09
N LYS A 8 -0.18 -21.73 -1.73
CA LYS A 8 -0.38 -20.97 -2.98
C LYS A 8 -0.19 -19.46 -2.82
N LEU A 9 -0.67 -18.88 -1.71
CA LEU A 9 -0.45 -17.45 -1.45
C LEU A 9 1.03 -17.15 -1.15
N ILE A 10 1.68 -17.99 -0.35
CA ILE A 10 3.11 -17.89 -0.06
C ILE A 10 3.90 -17.96 -1.37
N TRP A 11 3.67 -18.98 -2.20
CA TRP A 11 4.33 -19.12 -3.50
C TRP A 11 4.03 -17.97 -4.47
N GLY A 12 2.79 -17.46 -4.50
CA GLY A 12 2.41 -16.32 -5.35
C GLY A 12 3.07 -15.00 -4.96
N LEU A 13 3.41 -14.82 -3.69
CA LEU A 13 4.20 -13.69 -3.18
C LEU A 13 5.71 -13.96 -3.28
N LEU A 14 6.14 -15.22 -3.13
CA LEU A 14 7.54 -15.63 -3.19
C LEU A 14 8.10 -15.56 -4.61
N LEU A 15 7.35 -16.01 -5.62
CA LEU A 15 7.86 -16.09 -6.99
C LEU A 15 8.30 -14.72 -7.54
N PRO A 16 7.49 -13.65 -7.44
CA PRO A 16 7.86 -12.33 -7.95
C PRO A 16 9.00 -11.70 -7.15
N LEU A 17 9.03 -11.95 -5.84
CA LEU A 17 10.00 -11.34 -4.94
C LEU A 17 11.35 -12.07 -5.02
N LEU A 18 11.34 -13.39 -5.23
CA LEU A 18 12.51 -14.19 -5.60
C LEU A 18 13.04 -13.76 -6.97
N PHE A 19 12.15 -13.55 -7.95
CA PHE A 19 12.55 -13.05 -9.27
C PHE A 19 13.19 -11.66 -9.18
N PHE A 20 12.61 -10.76 -8.39
CA PHE A 20 13.19 -9.44 -8.11
C PHE A 20 14.56 -9.56 -7.44
N ALA A 21 14.67 -10.40 -6.41
CA ALA A 21 15.94 -10.66 -5.74
C ALA A 21 17.00 -11.22 -6.69
N VAL A 22 16.64 -12.12 -7.61
CA VAL A 22 17.55 -12.67 -8.63
C VAL A 22 17.99 -11.58 -9.60
N ILE A 23 17.11 -10.69 -10.06
CA ILE A 23 17.50 -9.58 -10.95
C ILE A 23 18.45 -8.62 -10.23
N THR A 24 18.13 -8.23 -9.00
CA THR A 24 19.00 -7.35 -8.19
C THR A 24 20.33 -8.03 -7.88
N TYR A 25 20.31 -9.34 -7.62
CA TYR A 25 21.50 -10.16 -7.41
C TYR A 25 22.38 -10.21 -8.66
N VAL A 26 21.82 -10.50 -9.84
CA VAL A 26 22.57 -10.51 -11.10
C VAL A 26 23.16 -9.12 -11.40
N GLY A 27 22.41 -8.04 -11.15
CA GLY A 27 22.90 -6.67 -11.28
C GLY A 27 24.06 -6.36 -10.34
N ASN A 28 23.99 -6.80 -9.08
CA ASN A 28 25.06 -6.58 -8.09
C ASN A 28 26.27 -7.50 -8.33
N VAL A 29 26.07 -8.76 -8.75
CA VAL A 29 27.15 -9.71 -9.06
C VAL A 29 27.96 -9.26 -10.27
N LEU A 30 27.36 -8.59 -11.25
CA LEU A 30 28.11 -7.99 -12.37
C LEU A 30 29.02 -6.84 -11.88
N ILE A 31 28.57 -6.04 -10.92
CA ILE A 31 29.33 -4.91 -10.34
C ILE A 31 30.40 -5.39 -9.34
N ILE A 32 30.13 -6.47 -8.62
CA ILE A 32 31.04 -7.08 -7.64
C ILE A 32 32.06 -8.00 -8.33
N GLY A 33 31.68 -8.64 -9.43
CA GLY A 33 32.54 -9.50 -10.25
C GLY A 33 33.70 -8.77 -10.91
N GLU A 34 33.55 -7.48 -11.23
CA GLU A 34 34.68 -6.64 -11.68
C GLU A 34 35.68 -6.31 -10.56
N LYS A 35 35.29 -6.41 -9.28
CA LYS A 35 36.11 -5.95 -8.15
C LYS A 35 36.81 -7.03 -7.34
N ILE A 36 36.47 -8.32 -7.52
CA ILE A 36 36.94 -9.38 -6.60
C ILE A 36 37.52 -10.56 -7.37
N GLY A 37 38.67 -10.33 -7.98
CA GLY A 37 39.67 -11.39 -8.12
C GLY A 37 40.41 -11.57 -6.79
N LYS A 38 39.92 -12.44 -5.89
CA LYS A 38 40.72 -13.24 -4.93
C LYS A 38 39.82 -14.08 -4.03
N ILE A 39 40.03 -15.39 -4.12
CA ILE A 39 39.23 -16.49 -3.59
C ILE A 39 39.60 -16.75 -2.13
N THR A 40 38.67 -16.55 -1.17
CA THR A 40 38.56 -17.35 0.09
C THR A 40 37.33 -17.05 0.99
N CYS A 41 36.29 -16.32 0.55
CA CYS A 41 35.15 -15.94 1.42
C CYS A 41 33.75 -16.35 0.91
N SER A 42 33.65 -17.33 0.02
CA SER A 42 32.40 -17.60 -0.73
C SER A 42 31.21 -18.01 0.15
N LEU A 43 31.42 -18.68 1.29
CA LEU A 43 30.30 -19.20 2.10
C LEU A 43 29.63 -18.13 2.97
N VAL A 44 30.41 -17.18 3.48
CA VAL A 44 29.91 -16.03 4.25
C VAL A 44 29.22 -15.03 3.32
N GLU A 45 29.77 -14.81 2.12
CA GLU A 45 29.14 -14.00 1.08
C GLU A 45 27.79 -14.59 0.66
N ILE A 46 27.71 -15.91 0.38
CA ILE A 46 26.45 -16.58 0.08
C ILE A 46 25.44 -16.45 1.22
N LEU A 47 25.86 -16.58 2.48
CA LEU A 47 24.96 -16.42 3.64
C LEU A 47 24.48 -14.98 3.81
N VAL A 48 25.35 -13.99 3.60
CA VAL A 48 24.99 -12.56 3.62
C VAL A 48 24.05 -12.24 2.48
N ASP A 49 24.29 -12.78 1.28
CA ASP A 49 23.42 -12.61 0.12
C ASP A 49 22.05 -13.25 0.32
N ILE A 50 22.00 -14.47 0.86
CA ILE A 50 20.75 -15.13 1.27
C ILE A 50 20.03 -14.27 2.32
N LEU A 51 20.73 -13.75 3.33
CA LEU A 51 20.10 -12.90 4.34
C LEU A 51 19.57 -11.58 3.75
N LEU A 52 20.31 -10.98 2.82
CA LEU A 52 19.94 -9.74 2.14
C LEU A 52 18.70 -9.92 1.25
N ILE A 53 18.55 -11.09 0.64
CA ILE A 53 17.41 -11.46 -0.22
C ILE A 53 16.21 -11.93 0.60
N PHE A 54 16.42 -12.90 1.48
CA PHE A 54 15.35 -13.56 2.23
C PHE A 54 14.94 -12.81 3.50
N GLY A 55 15.80 -11.98 4.07
CA GLY A 55 15.50 -11.17 5.26
C GLY A 55 14.35 -10.18 5.03
N PRO A 56 14.44 -9.28 4.03
CA PRO A 56 13.34 -8.39 3.68
C PRO A 56 12.07 -9.15 3.29
N LEU A 57 12.22 -10.25 2.56
CA LEU A 57 11.09 -11.12 2.19
C LEU A 57 10.41 -11.73 3.42
N ALA A 58 11.17 -12.22 4.40
CA ALA A 58 10.65 -12.77 5.64
C ALA A 58 9.93 -11.71 6.47
N ILE A 59 10.44 -10.47 6.52
CA ILE A 59 9.79 -9.34 7.18
C ILE A 59 8.45 -9.02 6.51
N VAL A 60 8.40 -8.98 5.17
CA VAL A 60 7.17 -8.77 4.41
C VAL A 60 6.16 -9.90 4.67
N ILE A 61 6.58 -11.17 4.59
CA ILE A 61 5.72 -12.33 4.86
C ILE A 61 5.17 -12.29 6.30
N TRP A 62 6.03 -12.00 7.28
CA TRP A 62 5.64 -11.87 8.67
C TRP A 62 4.60 -10.75 8.86
N LYS A 63 4.83 -9.59 8.23
CA LYS A 63 3.92 -8.45 8.30
C LYS A 63 2.59 -8.73 7.61
N VAL A 64 2.57 -9.38 6.46
CA VAL A 64 1.33 -9.84 5.79
C VAL A 64 0.59 -10.85 6.68
N LYS A 65 1.30 -11.80 7.30
CA LYS A 65 0.68 -12.76 8.21
C LYS A 65 0.04 -12.08 9.42
N LYS A 66 0.74 -11.11 10.03
CA LYS A 66 0.28 -10.40 11.22
C LYS A 66 -0.84 -9.41 10.90
N ASP A 67 -0.67 -8.60 9.87
CA ASP A 67 -1.52 -7.44 9.63
C ASP A 67 -2.67 -7.74 8.66
N VAL A 68 -2.55 -8.76 7.81
CA VAL A 68 -3.57 -9.10 6.79
C VAL A 68 -4.30 -10.40 7.09
N LEU A 69 -3.57 -11.47 7.44
CA LEU A 69 -4.19 -12.78 7.66
C LEU A 69 -4.95 -12.91 8.97
N LYS A 70 -4.86 -11.93 9.88
CA LYS A 70 -5.70 -11.86 11.08
C LYS A 70 -7.19 -11.66 10.74
N TYR A 71 -7.49 -11.05 9.60
CA TYR A 71 -8.87 -10.74 9.19
C TYR A 71 -9.55 -11.91 8.48
N LYS A 72 -10.87 -12.01 8.64
CA LYS A 72 -11.70 -13.01 7.95
C LYS A 72 -11.96 -12.58 6.50
N PHE A 73 -12.04 -13.56 5.60
CA PHE A 73 -12.42 -13.30 4.22
C PHE A 73 -13.90 -12.96 4.12
N VAL A 74 -14.21 -11.81 3.51
CA VAL A 74 -15.57 -11.35 3.23
C VAL A 74 -15.62 -10.76 1.82
N CYS A 75 -16.78 -10.88 1.16
CA CYS A 75 -17.11 -10.18 -0.08
C CYS A 75 -18.49 -9.56 0.11
N PHE A 76 -18.55 -8.23 0.22
CA PHE A 76 -19.77 -7.54 0.64
C PHE A 76 -20.93 -7.69 -0.35
N ASP A 77 -20.68 -7.72 -1.65
CA ASP A 77 -21.77 -7.87 -2.63
C ASP A 77 -22.45 -9.22 -2.56
N LYS A 78 -21.74 -10.27 -2.16
CA LYS A 78 -22.36 -11.57 -1.92
C LYS A 78 -23.33 -11.53 -0.74
N LEU A 79 -23.14 -10.60 0.20
CA LEU A 79 -24.00 -10.45 1.39
C LEU A 79 -25.27 -9.66 1.09
N LYS A 80 -25.31 -8.94 -0.02
CA LYS A 80 -26.51 -8.25 -0.51
C LYS A 80 -27.45 -9.19 -1.29
N ASP A 81 -27.01 -10.41 -1.59
CA ASP A 81 -27.82 -11.41 -2.29
C ASP A 81 -28.95 -11.92 -1.38
N ASP A 82 -30.17 -11.94 -1.91
CA ASP A 82 -31.36 -12.47 -1.22
C ASP A 82 -31.20 -13.93 -0.78
N ARG A 83 -30.30 -14.68 -1.44
CA ARG A 83 -30.00 -16.08 -1.14
C ARG A 83 -29.22 -16.28 0.17
N VAL A 84 -28.59 -15.25 0.73
CA VAL A 84 -27.85 -15.36 2.01
C VAL A 84 -28.84 -15.39 3.18
N SER A 85 -28.68 -16.34 4.10
CA SER A 85 -29.56 -16.42 5.26
C SER A 85 -29.29 -15.26 6.24
N ALA A 86 -30.31 -14.85 7.00
CA ALA A 86 -30.15 -13.81 8.01
C ALA A 86 -29.13 -14.18 9.10
N GLU A 87 -28.99 -15.48 9.38
CA GLU A 87 -28.04 -16.06 10.33
C GLU A 87 -26.59 -15.94 9.82
N GLN A 88 -26.34 -16.26 8.55
CA GLN A 88 -25.02 -16.08 7.92
C GLN A 88 -24.57 -14.62 7.90
N LEU A 89 -25.51 -13.70 7.70
CA LEU A 89 -25.25 -12.27 7.77
C LEU A 89 -24.90 -11.85 9.21
N ASP A 90 -25.63 -12.35 10.21
CA ASP A 90 -25.39 -12.03 11.62
C ASP A 90 -24.03 -12.53 12.11
N ASP A 91 -23.70 -13.78 11.79
CA ASP A 91 -22.40 -14.38 12.12
C ASP A 91 -21.23 -13.57 11.56
N LEU A 92 -21.39 -13.08 10.33
CA LEU A 92 -20.35 -12.32 9.66
C LEU A 92 -20.21 -10.90 10.21
N LEU A 93 -21.34 -10.24 10.52
CA LEU A 93 -21.32 -8.95 11.21
C LEU A 93 -20.66 -9.07 12.58
N ARG A 94 -20.99 -10.11 13.35
CA ARG A 94 -20.37 -10.40 14.66
C ARG A 94 -18.87 -10.65 14.53
N ASP A 95 -18.46 -11.44 13.53
CA ASP A 95 -17.05 -11.70 13.30
C ASP A 95 -16.27 -10.47 12.84
N THR A 96 -16.90 -9.60 12.05
CA THR A 96 -16.32 -8.31 11.66
C THR A 96 -16.17 -7.40 12.88
N ALA A 97 -17.20 -7.35 13.74
CA ALA A 97 -17.20 -6.58 14.96
C ALA A 97 -16.15 -7.00 15.99
N LYS A 98 -15.78 -8.30 16.04
CA LYS A 98 -14.68 -8.80 16.90
C LYS A 98 -13.32 -8.17 16.57
N ASN A 99 -13.15 -7.64 15.36
CA ASN A 99 -11.90 -7.00 14.95
C ASN A 99 -11.80 -5.53 15.40
N TYR A 100 -12.88 -4.97 15.97
CA TYR A 100 -12.90 -3.62 16.53
C TYR A 100 -12.87 -3.66 18.06
N SER A 101 -12.21 -2.67 18.67
CA SER A 101 -12.41 -2.38 20.09
C SER A 101 -13.83 -1.85 20.30
N LYS A 102 -14.42 -2.10 21.48
CA LYS A 102 -15.78 -1.64 21.84
C LYS A 102 -15.96 -0.12 21.67
N GLU A 103 -14.89 0.65 21.89
CA GLU A 103 -14.89 2.12 21.78
C GLU A 103 -14.71 2.64 20.34
N ASN A 104 -14.16 1.81 19.44
CA ASN A 104 -13.83 2.21 18.06
C ASN A 104 -14.74 1.54 17.01
N MET A 105 -15.88 0.98 17.46
CA MET A 105 -16.80 0.30 16.55
C MET A 105 -17.59 1.33 15.74
N PRO A 106 -17.63 1.21 14.40
CA PRO A 106 -18.42 2.11 13.57
C PRO A 106 -19.90 2.05 13.94
N ALA A 107 -20.53 3.21 14.10
CA ALA A 107 -21.94 3.31 14.49
C ALA A 107 -22.86 2.57 13.51
N SER A 108 -22.57 2.63 12.21
CA SER A 108 -23.29 1.91 11.15
C SER A 108 -23.19 0.39 11.29
N LEU A 109 -22.05 -0.14 11.75
CA LEU A 109 -21.89 -1.56 12.06
C LEU A 109 -22.65 -1.97 13.32
N ASN A 110 -22.62 -1.13 14.37
CA ASN A 110 -23.36 -1.39 15.61
C ASN A 110 -24.87 -1.40 15.36
N LEU A 111 -25.38 -0.46 14.55
CA LEU A 111 -26.77 -0.45 14.11
C LEU A 111 -27.12 -1.73 13.34
N ALA A 112 -26.27 -2.17 12.40
CA ALA A 112 -26.49 -3.41 11.65
C ALA A 112 -26.59 -4.66 12.56
N LEU A 113 -25.86 -4.69 13.68
CA LEU A 113 -25.91 -5.78 14.66
C LEU A 113 -27.18 -5.74 15.53
N MET A 114 -27.69 -4.56 15.86
CA MET A 114 -28.88 -4.39 16.71
C MET A 114 -30.20 -4.60 15.95
N THR A 115 -30.20 -4.39 14.65
CA THR A 115 -31.37 -4.57 13.78
C THR A 115 -31.71 -6.04 13.63
N ASN A 116 -32.96 -6.46 13.85
CA ASN A 116 -33.37 -7.86 13.64
C ASN A 116 -33.88 -8.14 12.21
N VAL A 117 -34.28 -7.10 11.48
CA VAL A 117 -34.86 -7.21 10.13
C VAL A 117 -33.75 -7.29 9.09
N LYS A 118 -33.73 -8.37 8.29
CA LYS A 118 -32.70 -8.60 7.25
C LYS A 118 -32.56 -7.43 6.27
N LYS A 119 -33.67 -6.85 5.79
CA LYS A 119 -33.65 -5.72 4.85
C LYS A 119 -32.93 -4.50 5.44
N ASP A 120 -33.27 -4.15 6.67
CA ASP A 120 -32.66 -3.03 7.37
C ASP A 120 -31.17 -3.29 7.69
N LYS A 121 -30.80 -4.54 8.02
CA LYS A 121 -29.38 -4.93 8.16
C LYS A 121 -28.59 -4.65 6.89
N ILE A 122 -29.13 -4.96 5.71
CA ILE A 122 -28.47 -4.71 4.42
C ILE A 122 -28.29 -3.21 4.19
N ILE A 123 -29.27 -2.38 4.58
CA ILE A 123 -29.17 -0.92 4.48
C ILE A 123 -28.06 -0.38 5.41
N HIS A 124 -28.01 -0.84 6.66
CA HIS A 124 -26.96 -0.45 7.61
C HIS A 124 -25.56 -0.94 7.18
N LEU A 125 -25.49 -2.14 6.60
CA LEU A 125 -24.26 -2.66 5.98
C LEU A 125 -23.81 -1.79 4.80
N GLY A 126 -24.75 -1.33 3.97
CA GLY A 126 -24.46 -0.38 2.89
C GLY A 126 -23.84 0.93 3.39
N LYS A 127 -24.43 1.51 4.45
CA LYS A 127 -23.88 2.71 5.11
C LYS A 127 -22.50 2.45 5.69
N TYR A 128 -22.28 1.31 6.33
CA TYR A 128 -20.99 0.91 6.85
C TYR A 128 -19.92 0.81 5.75
N ILE A 129 -20.24 0.22 4.61
CA ILE A 129 -19.32 0.13 3.46
C ILE A 129 -19.00 1.54 2.94
N GLU A 130 -19.99 2.42 2.82
CA GLU A 130 -19.79 3.80 2.37
C GLU A 130 -18.89 4.59 3.34
N ASP A 131 -19.11 4.45 4.65
CA ASP A 131 -18.26 5.06 5.68
C ASP A 131 -16.82 4.55 5.58
N CYS A 132 -16.64 3.24 5.37
CA CYS A 132 -15.33 2.63 5.19
C CYS A 132 -14.65 3.13 3.90
N GLU A 133 -15.37 3.29 2.80
CA GLU A 133 -14.85 3.84 1.55
C GLU A 133 -14.35 5.28 1.74
N LYS A 134 -15.14 6.12 2.41
CA LYS A 134 -14.75 7.51 2.71
C LYS A 134 -13.52 7.56 3.61
N LYS A 135 -13.52 6.82 4.72
CA LYS A 135 -12.40 6.78 5.67
C LYS A 135 -11.12 6.24 5.02
N SER A 136 -11.22 5.16 4.25
CA SER A 136 -10.05 4.57 3.57
C SER A 136 -9.52 5.44 2.43
N SER A 137 -10.39 6.20 1.75
CA SER A 137 -9.98 7.19 0.75
C SER A 137 -9.19 8.34 1.37
N ALA A 138 -9.64 8.86 2.52
CA ALA A 138 -8.94 9.93 3.25
C ALA A 138 -7.55 9.47 3.73
N VAL A 139 -7.48 8.34 4.42
CA VAL A 139 -6.20 7.75 4.89
C VAL A 139 -5.28 7.40 3.71
N GLY A 140 -5.87 6.90 2.62
CA GLY A 140 -5.15 6.61 1.39
C GLY A 140 -4.47 7.85 0.79
N ARG A 141 -5.16 9.00 0.81
CA ARG A 141 -4.62 10.29 0.34
C ARG A 141 -3.45 10.76 1.18
N GLU A 142 -3.58 10.71 2.50
CA GLU A 142 -2.51 11.09 3.43
C GLU A 142 -1.25 10.21 3.26
N LEU A 143 -1.44 8.89 3.13
CA LEU A 143 -0.33 7.97 2.90
C LEU A 143 0.30 8.16 1.50
N ALA A 144 -0.49 8.48 0.48
CA ALA A 144 0.01 8.78 -0.86
C ALA A 144 0.86 10.06 -0.88
N LEU A 145 0.44 11.10 -0.14
CA LEU A 145 1.21 12.33 0.08
C LEU A 145 2.55 12.03 0.76
N LEU A 146 2.53 11.27 1.86
CA LEU A 146 3.76 10.87 2.56
C LEU A 146 4.69 10.04 1.68
N ALA A 147 4.14 9.16 0.85
CA ALA A 147 4.91 8.40 -0.14
C ALA A 147 5.56 9.33 -1.16
N ALA A 148 4.82 10.31 -1.70
CA ALA A 148 5.34 11.27 -2.65
C ALA A 148 6.48 12.10 -2.06
N LEU A 149 6.28 12.63 -0.85
CA LEU A 149 7.31 13.36 -0.11
C LEU A 149 8.55 12.48 0.14
N SER A 150 8.36 11.19 0.43
CA SER A 150 9.50 10.30 0.65
C SER A 150 10.37 10.09 -0.58
N VAL A 151 9.75 10.00 -1.75
CA VAL A 151 10.44 9.85 -3.03
C VAL A 151 11.11 11.16 -3.43
N VAL A 152 10.41 12.30 -3.23
CA VAL A 152 10.98 13.62 -3.50
C VAL A 152 12.22 13.87 -2.67
N VAL A 153 12.29 13.47 -1.39
CA VAL A 153 13.43 13.79 -0.52
C VAL A 153 14.65 12.88 -0.74
N SER A 154 14.45 11.66 -1.23
CA SER A 154 15.54 10.71 -1.45
C SER A 154 15.44 9.99 -2.80
N PRO A 155 15.57 10.71 -3.93
CA PRO A 155 15.54 10.12 -5.25
C PRO A 155 16.76 9.21 -5.40
N LYS A 156 16.57 7.92 -5.16
CA LYS A 156 17.50 6.86 -5.54
C LYS A 156 16.64 5.69 -6.00
N LYS A 157 16.80 5.30 -7.27
CA LYS A 157 16.11 4.21 -7.97
C LYS A 157 15.66 3.03 -7.08
N MET A 158 16.60 2.45 -6.32
CA MET A 158 16.31 1.28 -5.47
C MET A 158 15.56 1.64 -4.18
N THR A 159 15.85 2.78 -3.55
CA THR A 159 15.13 3.21 -2.34
C THR A 159 13.71 3.65 -2.65
N ASP A 160 13.48 4.25 -3.82
CA ASP A 160 12.14 4.68 -4.25
C ASP A 160 11.25 3.47 -4.55
N THR A 161 11.78 2.46 -5.23
CA THR A 161 11.05 1.21 -5.48
C THR A 161 10.66 0.51 -4.18
N LEU A 162 11.59 0.39 -3.22
CA LEU A 162 11.33 -0.24 -1.92
C LEU A 162 10.41 0.61 -1.03
N GLY A 163 10.58 1.93 -1.04
CA GLY A 163 9.72 2.88 -0.33
C GLY A 163 8.29 2.82 -0.86
N MET A 164 8.13 2.80 -2.19
CA MET A 164 6.83 2.61 -2.83
C MET A 164 6.17 1.30 -2.47
N LEU A 165 6.94 0.21 -2.45
CA LEU A 165 6.45 -1.09 -2.03
C LEU A 165 5.94 -1.04 -0.58
N PHE A 166 6.74 -0.45 0.31
CA PHE A 166 6.42 -0.30 1.73
C PHE A 166 5.14 0.52 1.94
N TRP A 167 5.01 1.67 1.28
CA TRP A 167 3.83 2.53 1.39
C TRP A 167 2.58 1.86 0.85
N ASN A 168 2.66 1.18 -0.30
CA ASN A 168 1.52 0.45 -0.84
C ASN A 168 1.10 -0.72 0.06
N PHE A 169 2.05 -1.46 0.65
CA PHE A 169 1.71 -2.48 1.64
C PHE A 169 1.05 -1.89 2.89
N ARG A 170 1.54 -0.74 3.37
CA ARG A 170 0.94 -0.02 4.51
C ARG A 170 -0.48 0.44 4.19
N ILE A 171 -0.71 0.98 2.98
CA ILE A 171 -2.03 1.37 2.48
C ILE A 171 -2.96 0.16 2.52
N ILE A 172 -2.57 -0.98 1.95
CA ILE A 172 -3.39 -2.19 1.94
C ILE A 172 -3.76 -2.58 3.37
N SER A 173 -2.78 -2.70 4.28
CA SER A 173 -3.05 -3.06 5.68
C SER A 173 -4.00 -2.08 6.38
N LYS A 174 -3.87 -0.77 6.13
CA LYS A 174 -4.74 0.26 6.71
C LYS A 174 -6.15 0.20 6.14
N VAL A 175 -6.31 -0.04 4.84
CA VAL A 175 -7.64 -0.26 4.24
C VAL A 175 -8.30 -1.50 4.86
N LEU A 176 -7.57 -2.62 5.01
CA LEU A 176 -8.12 -3.81 5.65
C LEU A 176 -8.48 -3.60 7.12
N GLU A 177 -7.71 -2.76 7.83
CA GLU A 177 -8.03 -2.35 9.21
C GLU A 177 -9.32 -1.54 9.29
N ILE A 178 -9.52 -0.58 8.38
CA ILE A 178 -10.74 0.23 8.33
C ILE A 178 -11.97 -0.63 8.07
N TYR A 179 -11.86 -1.62 7.17
CA TYR A 179 -12.94 -2.55 6.84
C TYR A 179 -13.07 -3.72 7.82
N GLY A 180 -12.09 -3.97 8.68
CA GLY A 180 -12.07 -5.11 9.61
C GLY A 180 -12.14 -6.49 8.93
N VAL A 181 -11.98 -6.58 7.62
CA VAL A 181 -12.08 -7.82 6.82
C VAL A 181 -11.03 -7.83 5.72
N ARG A 182 -10.80 -9.00 5.10
CA ARG A 182 -9.88 -9.14 3.97
C ARG A 182 -10.56 -9.66 2.69
N PRO A 183 -10.03 -9.32 1.51
CA PRO A 183 -10.47 -9.93 0.27
C PRO A 183 -9.94 -11.37 0.16
N SER A 184 -10.39 -12.08 -0.89
CA SER A 184 -9.93 -13.45 -1.15
C SER A 184 -8.42 -13.50 -1.38
N LEU A 185 -7.81 -14.65 -1.10
CA LEU A 185 -6.36 -14.83 -1.26
C LEU A 185 -5.91 -14.54 -2.70
N SER A 186 -6.71 -14.95 -3.69
CA SER A 186 -6.43 -14.68 -5.10
C SER A 186 -6.54 -13.19 -5.45
N ALA A 187 -7.47 -12.44 -4.84
CA ALA A 187 -7.50 -10.97 -4.94
C ALA A 187 -6.25 -10.36 -4.34
N LEU A 188 -5.86 -10.83 -3.15
CA LEU A 188 -4.71 -10.30 -2.44
C LEU A 188 -3.40 -10.51 -3.21
N VAL A 189 -3.21 -11.69 -3.80
CA VAL A 189 -2.05 -11.97 -4.67
C VAL A 189 -2.06 -11.04 -5.88
N LYS A 190 -3.20 -10.88 -6.56
CA LYS A 190 -3.32 -9.96 -7.71
C LYS A 190 -3.02 -8.51 -7.32
N LEU A 191 -3.53 -8.07 -6.17
CA LEU A 191 -3.29 -6.74 -5.63
C LEU A 191 -1.79 -6.52 -5.39
N TYR A 192 -1.11 -7.47 -4.74
CA TYR A 192 0.33 -7.38 -4.50
C TYR A 192 1.17 -7.45 -5.76
N CYS A 193 0.81 -8.29 -6.74
CA CYS A 193 1.47 -8.28 -8.05
C CYS A 193 1.31 -6.92 -8.73
N ASN A 194 0.11 -6.32 -8.71
CA ASN A 194 -0.10 -4.98 -9.28
C ASN A 194 0.70 -3.91 -8.57
N VAL A 195 0.79 -3.97 -7.24
CA VAL A 195 1.63 -3.06 -6.43
C VAL A 195 3.09 -3.21 -6.82
N LEU A 196 3.61 -4.45 -6.92
CA LEU A 196 4.97 -4.73 -7.34
C LEU A 196 5.28 -4.11 -8.70
N PHE A 197 4.44 -4.35 -9.72
CA PHE A 197 4.62 -3.77 -11.04
C PHE A 197 4.55 -2.24 -11.02
N SER A 198 3.61 -1.65 -10.27
CA SER A 198 3.52 -0.20 -10.14
C SER A 198 4.74 0.41 -9.43
N SER A 199 5.29 -0.24 -8.40
CA SER A 199 6.52 0.20 -7.74
C SER A 199 7.74 0.11 -8.66
N LEU A 200 7.85 -0.95 -9.47
CA LEU A 200 8.91 -1.09 -10.47
C LEU A 200 8.84 0.01 -11.53
N LEU A 201 7.63 0.30 -12.03
CA LEU A 201 7.43 1.37 -13.00
C LEU A 201 7.88 2.72 -12.43
N VAL A 202 7.50 3.05 -11.19
CA VAL A 202 7.91 4.31 -10.54
C VAL A 202 9.43 4.38 -10.39
N GLY A 203 10.10 3.30 -9.98
CA GLY A 203 11.55 3.24 -9.88
C GLY A 203 12.26 3.41 -11.23
N SER A 204 11.64 2.98 -12.33
CA SER A 204 12.20 3.11 -13.69
C SER A 204 11.95 4.48 -14.34
N ILE A 205 11.11 5.35 -13.76
CA ILE A 205 10.81 6.68 -14.35
C ILE A 205 12.06 7.54 -14.48
N GLU A 206 12.98 7.45 -13.53
CA GLU A 206 14.24 8.21 -13.58
C GLU A 206 15.07 7.84 -14.82
N GLU A 207 15.25 6.54 -15.08
CA GLU A 207 15.98 6.04 -16.26
C GLU A 207 15.31 6.43 -17.57
N VAL A 208 13.99 6.37 -17.60
CA VAL A 208 13.22 6.78 -18.78
C VAL A 208 13.42 8.28 -19.03
N MET A 209 13.34 9.12 -18.00
CA MET A 209 13.58 10.57 -18.12
C MET A 209 15.02 10.89 -18.51
N GLU A 210 16.01 10.20 -17.93
CA GLU A 210 17.44 10.35 -18.30
C GLU A 210 17.71 10.02 -19.77
N ASN A 211 16.95 9.08 -20.36
CA ASN A 211 17.05 8.73 -21.78
C ASN A 211 16.28 9.69 -22.70
N PHE A 212 15.29 10.43 -22.18
CA PHE A 212 14.58 11.48 -22.91
C PHE A 212 15.30 12.84 -22.85
N ASP A 213 16.27 13.02 -21.95
CA ASP A 213 17.20 14.15 -21.93
C ASP A 213 18.13 14.11 -23.16
N THR A 214 17.62 14.56 -24.31
CA THR A 214 18.45 14.84 -25.48
C THR A 214 19.33 16.07 -25.21
N PRO A 215 20.57 16.15 -25.74
CA PRO A 215 21.50 17.26 -25.50
C PRO A 215 21.01 18.65 -25.94
N VAL A 216 19.86 18.73 -26.63
CA VAL A 216 19.26 19.99 -27.12
C VAL A 216 18.36 20.65 -26.06
N THR A 217 17.83 19.88 -25.12
CA THR A 217 17.07 20.37 -23.97
C THR A 217 17.89 20.11 -22.72
N GLY A 218 18.66 21.10 -22.27
CA GLY A 218 19.50 20.96 -21.08
C GLY A 218 18.73 20.37 -19.89
N ARG A 219 19.41 19.55 -19.08
CA ARG A 219 18.87 18.92 -17.87
C ARG A 219 18.08 19.94 -17.05
N ILE A 220 16.78 19.73 -16.89
CA ILE A 220 15.98 20.42 -15.87
C ILE A 220 16.02 19.50 -14.63
N PRO A 221 16.92 19.75 -13.65
CA PRO A 221 17.19 18.82 -12.55
C PRO A 221 15.96 18.56 -11.66
N PHE A 222 14.89 19.34 -11.80
CA PHE A 222 13.69 19.26 -10.99
C PHE A 222 12.51 18.51 -11.64
N LEU A 223 12.58 18.17 -12.93
CA LEU A 223 11.47 17.50 -13.61
C LEU A 223 11.30 16.05 -13.11
N SER A 224 12.42 15.34 -12.90
CA SER A 224 12.43 13.93 -12.47
C SER A 224 11.75 13.71 -11.09
N PRO A 225 12.09 14.46 -10.01
CA PRO A 225 11.42 14.29 -8.71
C PRO A 225 9.91 14.57 -8.76
N ILE A 226 9.46 15.56 -9.55
CA ILE A 226 8.03 15.85 -9.71
C ILE A 226 7.31 14.69 -10.40
N THR A 227 7.86 14.18 -11.51
CA THR A 227 7.25 13.07 -12.25
C THR A 227 7.18 11.81 -11.39
N GLN A 228 8.21 11.55 -10.59
CA GLN A 228 8.21 10.44 -9.62
C GLN A 228 7.16 10.64 -8.51
N ALA A 229 7.02 11.85 -7.96
CA ALA A 229 6.01 12.17 -6.96
C ALA A 229 4.59 11.97 -7.50
N VAL A 230 4.32 12.46 -8.71
CA VAL A 230 3.04 12.31 -9.41
C VAL A 230 2.72 10.82 -9.65
N ALA A 231 3.69 10.06 -10.15
CA ALA A 231 3.52 8.63 -10.39
C ALA A 231 3.30 7.85 -9.07
N THR A 232 3.94 8.30 -8.00
CA THR A 232 3.75 7.76 -6.64
C THR A 232 2.32 7.97 -6.14
N ILE A 233 1.82 9.22 -6.21
CA ILE A 233 0.45 9.56 -5.79
C ILE A 233 -0.56 8.72 -6.58
N TYR A 234 -0.35 8.62 -7.89
CA TYR A 234 -1.19 7.84 -8.78
C TYR A 234 -1.20 6.35 -8.40
N ALA A 235 -0.02 5.75 -8.21
CA ALA A 235 0.11 4.34 -7.85
C ALA A 235 -0.55 4.04 -6.50
N CYS A 236 -0.30 4.86 -5.48
CA CYS A 236 -0.89 4.72 -4.16
C CYS A 236 -2.41 4.88 -4.19
N SER A 237 -2.93 5.91 -4.86
CA SER A 237 -4.38 6.14 -4.97
C SER A 237 -5.09 5.01 -5.72
N LYS A 238 -4.45 4.48 -6.77
CA LYS A 238 -4.94 3.32 -7.51
C LYS A 238 -4.99 2.07 -6.61
N THR A 239 -3.98 1.85 -5.76
CA THR A 239 -3.96 0.73 -4.79
C THR A 239 -5.11 0.81 -3.79
N VAL A 240 -5.43 2.02 -3.27
CA VAL A 240 -6.58 2.23 -2.38
C VAL A 240 -7.86 1.76 -3.06
N LYS A 241 -8.15 2.27 -4.26
CA LYS A 241 -9.41 1.98 -4.95
C LYS A 241 -9.52 0.51 -5.39
N LEU A 242 -8.42 -0.10 -5.83
CA LEU A 242 -8.38 -1.54 -6.14
C LEU A 242 -8.63 -2.40 -4.89
N THR A 243 -8.09 -1.98 -3.74
CA THR A 243 -8.32 -2.71 -2.47
C THR A 243 -9.78 -2.64 -2.05
N GLN A 244 -10.38 -1.44 -2.06
CA GLN A 244 -11.82 -1.24 -1.82
C GLN A 244 -12.67 -2.08 -2.77
N TYR A 245 -12.34 -2.06 -4.07
CA TYR A 245 -13.09 -2.81 -5.07
C TYR A 245 -13.07 -4.32 -4.79
N TYR A 246 -11.90 -4.89 -4.50
CA TYR A 246 -11.80 -6.33 -4.22
C TYR A 246 -12.47 -6.74 -2.90
N LEU A 247 -12.59 -5.85 -1.93
CA LEU A 247 -13.35 -6.06 -0.70
C LEU A 247 -14.86 -6.10 -0.98
N ASN A 248 -15.34 -5.20 -1.83
CA ASN A 248 -16.76 -5.07 -2.13
C ASN A 248 -17.25 -6.15 -3.11
N HIS A 249 -16.58 -6.27 -4.26
CA HIS A 249 -17.06 -7.05 -5.42
C HIS A 249 -16.34 -8.39 -5.60
N GLY A 250 -15.19 -8.59 -4.94
CA GLY A 250 -14.37 -9.80 -5.09
C GLY A 250 -13.61 -9.90 -6.43
N VAL A 251 -13.11 -11.10 -6.76
CA VAL A 251 -12.17 -11.33 -7.88
C VAL A 251 -12.86 -11.60 -9.23
N ASN A 252 -14.12 -12.01 -9.18
CA ASN A 252 -14.86 -12.51 -10.35
C ASN A 252 -15.69 -11.44 -11.04
N ALA A 253 -15.71 -10.22 -10.51
CA ALA A 253 -16.32 -9.09 -11.19
C ALA A 253 -15.49 -8.71 -12.44
N ASP A 254 -16.16 -8.17 -13.46
CA ASP A 254 -15.56 -7.82 -14.76
C ASP A 254 -14.28 -6.99 -14.55
N LYS A 255 -13.15 -7.45 -15.11
CA LYS A 255 -11.80 -6.88 -14.83
C LYS A 255 -11.61 -5.48 -15.38
N THR A 256 -12.41 -5.09 -16.36
CA THR A 256 -12.23 -3.82 -17.10
C THR A 256 -12.74 -2.62 -16.30
N ILE A 257 -13.86 -2.80 -15.61
CA ILE A 257 -14.53 -1.81 -14.75
C ILE A 257 -13.64 -1.34 -13.58
N PRO A 258 -13.06 -2.21 -12.72
CA PRO A 258 -12.27 -1.78 -11.57
C PRO A 258 -11.00 -1.04 -11.95
N LEU A 259 -10.37 -1.44 -13.07
CA LEU A 259 -9.18 -0.76 -13.55
C LEU A 259 -9.52 0.64 -14.05
N LYS A 260 -10.64 0.83 -14.75
CA LYS A 260 -11.08 2.14 -15.21
C LYS A 260 -11.43 3.05 -14.03
N GLU A 261 -12.23 2.57 -13.09
CA GLU A 261 -12.61 3.33 -11.89
C GLU A 261 -11.40 3.70 -11.03
N ALA A 262 -10.48 2.75 -10.80
CA ALA A 262 -9.27 3.01 -10.05
C ALA A 262 -8.36 4.04 -10.74
N ARG A 263 -8.29 4.04 -12.09
CA ARG A 263 -7.56 5.05 -12.86
C ARG A 263 -8.20 6.42 -12.71
N THR A 264 -9.52 6.53 -12.91
CA THR A 264 -10.25 7.80 -12.77
C THR A 264 -10.11 8.36 -11.35
N TYR A 265 -10.27 7.52 -10.34
CA TYR A 265 -10.06 7.91 -8.95
C TYR A 265 -8.63 8.41 -8.70
N ALA A 266 -7.62 7.68 -9.21
CA ALA A 266 -6.23 8.10 -9.05
C ALA A 266 -5.93 9.44 -9.74
N PHE A 267 -6.52 9.71 -10.91
CA PHE A 267 -6.39 11.01 -11.59
C PHE A 267 -7.08 12.15 -10.83
N ASN A 268 -8.27 11.90 -10.27
CA ASN A 268 -8.98 12.91 -9.48
C ASN A 268 -8.21 13.22 -8.19
N ASN A 269 -7.76 12.20 -7.47
CA ASN A 269 -6.92 12.36 -6.29
C ASN A 269 -5.62 13.09 -6.61
N LEU A 270 -4.99 12.80 -7.75
CA LEU A 270 -3.79 13.51 -8.17
C LEU A 270 -4.06 15.01 -8.31
N LYS A 271 -5.20 15.37 -8.90
CA LYS A 271 -5.61 16.78 -9.07
C LYS A 271 -5.85 17.45 -7.72
N GLU A 272 -6.53 16.77 -6.80
CA GLU A 272 -6.75 17.28 -5.44
C GLU A 272 -5.43 17.46 -4.67
N VAL A 273 -4.55 16.46 -4.71
CA VAL A 273 -3.24 16.49 -4.06
C VAL A 273 -2.34 17.58 -4.66
N TRP A 274 -2.40 17.80 -5.97
CA TRP A 274 -1.65 18.87 -6.62
C TRP A 274 -2.06 20.26 -6.14
N HIS A 275 -3.34 20.43 -5.77
CA HIS A 275 -3.87 21.65 -5.19
C HIS A 275 -3.75 21.70 -3.65
N ASP A 276 -3.17 20.68 -3.02
CA ASP A 276 -2.94 20.67 -1.58
C ASP A 276 -1.82 21.65 -1.22
N LYS A 277 -2.13 22.60 -0.34
CA LYS A 277 -1.23 23.67 0.03
C LYS A 277 0.04 23.15 0.71
N THR A 278 -0.06 22.10 1.52
CA THR A 278 1.10 21.51 2.19
C THR A 278 2.01 20.82 1.19
N PHE A 279 1.45 20.16 0.18
CA PHE A 279 2.23 19.59 -0.92
C PHE A 279 2.95 20.68 -1.72
N GLN A 280 2.24 21.76 -2.09
CA GLN A 280 2.83 22.89 -2.82
C GLN A 280 3.94 23.58 -2.02
N GLU A 281 3.70 23.90 -0.75
CA GLU A 281 4.68 24.53 0.14
C GLU A 281 5.92 23.62 0.34
N THR A 282 5.73 22.31 0.45
CA THR A 282 6.85 21.36 0.60
C THR A 282 7.65 21.22 -0.69
N MET A 283 6.96 21.20 -1.85
CA MET A 283 7.62 21.22 -3.14
C MET A 283 8.40 22.54 -3.32
N GLU A 284 7.80 23.69 -3.03
CA GLU A 284 8.47 25.00 -3.07
C GLU A 284 9.68 25.07 -2.13
N MET A 285 9.60 24.52 -0.91
CA MET A 285 10.76 24.42 -0.03
C MET A 285 11.85 23.50 -0.61
N ALA A 286 11.47 22.39 -1.24
CA ALA A 286 12.41 21.50 -1.93
C ALA A 286 13.10 22.22 -3.09
N PHE A 287 12.37 23.06 -3.82
CA PHE A 287 12.89 23.91 -4.90
C PHE A 287 13.82 25.02 -4.37
N ASN A 288 13.44 25.69 -3.27
CA ASN A 288 14.12 26.90 -2.81
C ASN A 288 15.33 26.64 -1.90
N CYS A 289 15.31 25.59 -1.07
CA CYS A 289 16.35 25.34 -0.07
C CYS A 289 17.38 24.27 -0.47
N GLY A 290 17.17 23.59 -1.61
CA GLY A 290 17.96 22.44 -2.00
C GLY A 290 17.61 21.19 -1.17
N MET A 291 17.78 20.04 -1.80
CA MET A 291 17.37 18.73 -1.29
C MET A 291 18.04 18.31 0.02
N ASP A 292 19.21 18.86 0.34
CA ASP A 292 20.00 18.45 1.50
C ASP A 292 19.41 18.91 2.83
N PHE A 293 18.71 20.06 2.86
CA PHE A 293 18.00 20.51 4.07
C PHE A 293 16.79 19.62 4.41
N LEU A 294 16.10 19.11 3.39
CA LEU A 294 14.97 18.19 3.57
C LEU A 294 15.41 16.82 4.04
N LYS A 295 16.58 16.33 3.61
CA LYS A 295 17.13 15.05 4.08
C LYS A 295 17.30 15.01 5.60
N ASP A 296 17.80 16.08 6.23
CA ASP A 296 18.00 16.11 7.68
C ASP A 296 16.67 16.08 8.47
N LYS A 297 15.68 16.88 8.04
CA LYS A 297 14.34 16.85 8.65
C LYS A 297 13.62 15.53 8.39
N PHE A 298 13.81 14.94 7.22
CA PHE A 298 13.18 13.67 6.85
C PHE A 298 13.82 12.47 7.55
N TYR A 299 15.13 12.48 7.77
CA TYR A 299 15.83 11.45 8.54
C TYR A 299 15.40 11.47 10.01
N SER A 300 15.21 12.68 10.56
CA SER A 300 14.58 12.89 11.87
C SER A 300 13.14 12.31 11.90
N PHE A 301 12.32 12.62 10.91
CA PHE A 301 10.95 12.10 10.79
C PHE A 301 10.91 10.56 10.70
N TRP A 302 11.77 9.93 9.89
CA TRP A 302 11.87 8.47 9.80
C TRP A 302 12.36 7.84 11.10
N LYS A 303 13.35 8.45 11.74
CA LYS A 303 13.84 8.00 13.05
C LYS A 303 12.71 8.04 14.09
N ASP A 304 11.85 9.05 14.06
CA ASP A 304 10.71 9.17 14.97
C ASP A 304 9.55 8.21 14.63
N LEU A 305 9.30 7.97 13.33
CA LEU A 305 8.29 7.03 12.85
C LEU A 305 8.65 5.57 13.18
N PHE A 306 9.94 5.19 13.09
CA PHE A 306 10.41 3.83 13.32
C PHE A 306 10.87 3.56 14.76
N SER A 307 11.23 4.59 15.54
CA SER A 307 11.57 4.43 16.96
C SER A 307 10.34 4.29 17.87
N GLY A 308 9.12 4.36 17.32
CA GLY A 308 7.87 4.25 18.09
C GLY A 308 7.66 5.39 19.09
N LYS A 309 8.44 6.48 19.00
CA LYS A 309 8.37 7.62 19.92
C LYS A 309 7.26 8.61 19.57
N ASN A 310 6.66 8.53 18.38
CA ASN A 310 5.64 9.49 17.97
C ASN A 310 4.25 9.13 18.51
N LYS A 311 4.06 9.32 19.83
CA LYS A 311 2.76 9.20 20.50
C LYS A 311 1.73 10.24 20.02
N ASP A 312 2.18 11.33 19.38
CA ASP A 312 1.30 12.38 18.87
C ASP A 312 0.70 12.06 17.49
N PHE A 313 1.36 11.23 16.68
CA PHE A 313 0.77 10.70 15.46
C PHE A 313 -0.41 9.78 15.79
N ASP A 314 -0.23 8.89 16.77
CA ASP A 314 -1.28 8.02 17.32
C ASP A 314 -2.41 8.83 18.01
N LYS A 315 -2.13 10.06 18.44
CA LYS A 315 -3.08 10.99 19.07
C LYS A 315 -3.91 11.78 18.05
N ASN A 316 -3.32 12.17 16.92
CA ASN A 316 -4.06 12.73 15.78
C ASN A 316 -4.84 11.63 15.03
N GLU A 317 -4.30 10.41 14.94
CA GLU A 317 -5.01 9.21 14.45
C GLU A 317 -6.22 8.90 15.36
N ARG A 318 -6.06 8.98 16.69
CA ARG A 318 -7.18 8.88 17.65
C ARG A 318 -8.15 10.05 17.58
N LYS A 319 -7.70 11.29 17.36
CA LYS A 319 -8.59 12.45 17.19
C LYS A 319 -9.45 12.34 15.94
N ILE A 320 -8.93 11.80 14.84
CA ILE A 320 -9.71 11.55 13.62
C ILE A 320 -10.69 10.38 13.86
N LEU A 321 -10.27 9.36 14.60
CA LEU A 321 -11.14 8.24 15.01
C LEU A 321 -12.18 8.63 16.07
N SER A 322 -11.98 9.72 16.84
CA SER A 322 -12.89 10.21 17.89
C SER A 322 -13.70 11.44 17.51
N ALA A 323 -13.38 12.09 16.38
CA ALA A 323 -14.10 13.26 15.84
C ALA A 323 -15.04 12.88 14.67
N SER A 324 -15.25 11.58 14.43
CA SER A 324 -16.25 11.01 13.51
C SER A 324 -17.02 9.88 14.19
#